data_AF-A0A8J5HKY3-F1
#
_entry.id   AF-A0A8J5HKY3-F1
#
_cell.length_a   1.000
_cell.length_b   1.000
_cell.length_c   1.000
_cell.angle_alpha   90.00
_cell.angle_beta   90.00
_cell.angle_gamma   90.00
#
_symmetry.space_group_name_H-M   'P 1'
#
loop_
_entity.id
_entity.type
_entity.pdbx_description
1 polymer ?
#
loop_
_entity_poly.entity_id
_entity_poly.type
_entity_poly.pdbx_seq_one_letter_code
_entity_poly.pdbx_strand_id
1 'polypeptide(L)'
;MIEKMRVAISKGPHSGDSKFYEVVHNILVERWNKNNTPLHCLTHSLNSRYYSHEWLQESPNCLPPHRDIEVSRERKKCIERYYSNSSERRSVNEEFASFSAVIDDFSDNDSMRDRGLMSPTKWWVIHGASTPTLQSLALSYLGTHLLLLVGAAILEIVNLSIDEPELESVLFTDEGGVGDETDMDV
;
A
#
# COMPACT_ATOMS: atom_id res chain seq x y z
N MET A 1 3.67 -5.19 -14.45
CA MET A 1 2.84 -5.66 -13.31
C MET A 1 1.62 -4.77 -13.14
N ILE A 2 1.78 -3.44 -13.04
CA ILE A 2 0.70 -2.45 -13.14
C ILE A 2 -0.20 -2.68 -14.36
N GLU A 3 0.41 -2.97 -15.52
CA GLU A 3 -0.34 -3.23 -16.76
C GLU A 3 -1.21 -4.49 -16.70
N LYS A 4 -0.78 -5.52 -15.96
CA LYS A 4 -1.54 -6.77 -15.84
C LYS A 4 -2.76 -6.59 -14.91
N MET A 5 -2.67 -5.71 -13.90
CA MET A 5 -3.83 -5.34 -13.08
C MET A 5 -4.85 -4.52 -13.88
N ARG A 6 -4.37 -3.54 -14.67
CA ARG A 6 -5.24 -2.74 -15.55
C ARG A 6 -6.03 -3.62 -16.53
N VAL A 7 -5.37 -4.61 -17.12
CA VAL A 7 -5.97 -5.56 -18.06
C VAL A 7 -6.96 -6.53 -17.40
N ALA A 8 -6.72 -6.94 -16.15
CA ALA A 8 -7.65 -7.81 -15.43
C ALA A 8 -8.93 -7.06 -15.03
N ILE A 9 -8.78 -5.81 -14.61
CA ILE A 9 -9.88 -4.92 -14.22
C ILE A 9 -10.75 -4.56 -15.43
N SER A 10 -10.14 -4.25 -16.58
CA SER A 10 -10.87 -3.92 -17.82
C SER A 10 -11.63 -5.10 -18.44
N LYS A 11 -11.47 -6.32 -17.91
CA LYS A 11 -12.06 -7.56 -18.44
C LYS A 11 -13.15 -8.15 -17.53
N GLY A 12 -13.56 -7.43 -16.49
CA GLY A 12 -14.72 -7.82 -15.66
C GLY A 12 -16.02 -7.88 -16.50
N PRO A 13 -17.03 -8.69 -16.11
CA PRO A 13 -18.17 -8.98 -16.96
C PRO A 13 -19.14 -7.78 -17.02
N HIS A 14 -19.29 -7.29 -18.24
CA HIS A 14 -20.42 -6.53 -18.81
C HIS A 14 -20.57 -5.02 -18.52
N SER A 15 -20.51 -4.32 -19.67
CA SER A 15 -20.82 -2.93 -20.06
C SER A 15 -19.98 -1.80 -19.45
N GLY A 16 -19.13 -1.23 -20.33
CA GLY A 16 -18.36 -0.02 -20.09
C GLY A 16 -19.22 1.26 -20.10
N ASP A 17 -20.30 1.29 -19.34
CA ASP A 17 -21.11 2.49 -19.06
C ASP A 17 -21.79 2.46 -17.67
N SER A 18 -21.37 1.55 -16.78
CA SER A 18 -21.86 1.55 -15.40
C SER A 18 -21.12 2.62 -14.59
N LYS A 19 -21.80 3.75 -14.32
CA LYS A 19 -21.34 4.77 -13.36
C LYS A 19 -20.96 4.15 -12.00
N PHE A 20 -21.63 3.06 -11.61
CA PHE A 20 -21.31 2.31 -10.41
C PHE A 20 -19.93 1.64 -10.51
N TYR A 21 -19.65 0.95 -11.61
CA TYR A 21 -18.34 0.34 -11.84
C TYR A 21 -17.22 1.40 -11.85
N GLU A 22 -17.43 2.54 -12.51
CA GLU A 22 -16.43 3.62 -12.54
C GLU A 22 -16.12 4.15 -11.13
N VAL A 23 -17.16 4.37 -10.31
CA VAL A 23 -17.00 4.81 -8.92
C VAL A 23 -16.25 3.76 -8.09
N VAL A 24 -16.64 2.49 -8.15
CA VAL A 24 -15.98 1.40 -7.42
C VAL A 24 -14.53 1.25 -7.86
N HIS A 25 -14.28 1.26 -9.16
CA HIS A 25 -12.94 1.22 -9.74
C HIS A 25 -12.06 2.37 -9.23
N ASN A 26 -12.58 3.60 -9.26
CA ASN A 26 -11.84 4.77 -8.79
C ASN A 26 -11.51 4.67 -7.29
N ILE A 27 -12.46 4.22 -6.46
CA ILE A 27 -12.23 3.98 -5.02
C ILE A 27 -11.13 2.93 -4.81
N LEU A 28 -11.16 1.82 -5.57
CA LEU A 28 -10.16 0.76 -5.47
C LEU A 28 -8.77 1.26 -5.90
N VAL A 29 -8.67 2.00 -7.00
CA VAL A 29 -7.40 2.57 -7.48
C VAL A 29 -6.85 3.61 -6.50
N GLU A 30 -7.70 4.50 -5.99
CA GLU A 30 -7.30 5.49 -4.97
C GLU A 30 -6.83 4.82 -3.69
N ARG A 31 -7.58 3.83 -3.19
CA ARG A 31 -7.23 3.07 -1.99
C ARG A 31 -5.94 2.28 -2.20
N TRP A 32 -5.78 1.68 -3.37
CA TRP A 32 -4.55 0.98 -3.76
C TRP A 32 -3.37 1.94 -3.74
N ASN A 33 -3.44 3.08 -4.44
CA ASN A 33 -2.35 4.05 -4.49
C ASN A 33 -2.03 4.62 -3.08
N LYS A 34 -3.06 4.95 -2.30
CA LYS A 34 -2.91 5.51 -0.95
C LYS A 34 -2.28 4.54 0.05
N ASN A 35 -2.40 3.23 -0.15
CA ASN A 35 -1.80 2.21 0.72
C ASN A 35 -0.47 1.69 0.18
N ASN A 36 -0.35 1.52 -1.14
CA ASN A 36 0.84 0.95 -1.74
C ASN A 36 2.00 1.94 -1.79
N THR A 37 1.77 3.25 -1.96
CA THR A 37 2.89 4.21 -1.93
C THR A 37 3.56 4.26 -0.54
N PRO A 38 2.84 4.49 0.58
CA PRO A 38 3.43 4.36 1.92
C PRO A 38 4.14 3.04 2.17
N LEU A 39 3.53 1.94 1.74
CA LEU A 39 4.07 0.61 1.96
C LEU A 39 5.35 0.35 1.16
N HIS A 40 5.38 0.81 -0.09
CA HIS A 40 6.55 0.74 -0.94
C HIS A 40 7.69 1.58 -0.36
N CYS A 41 7.40 2.81 0.09
CA CYS A 41 8.37 3.67 0.75
C CYS A 41 8.88 3.08 2.06
N LEU A 42 8.03 2.38 2.84
CA LEU A 42 8.47 1.64 4.03
C LEU A 42 9.41 0.49 3.65
N THR A 43 9.02 -0.35 2.69
CA THR A 43 9.84 -1.47 2.19
C THR A 43 11.20 -0.98 1.67
N HIS A 44 11.18 0.10 0.90
CA HIS A 44 12.38 0.77 0.42
C HIS A 44 13.23 1.29 1.59
N SER A 45 12.60 1.91 2.59
CA SER A 45 13.31 2.40 3.77
C SER A 45 13.94 1.30 4.63
N LEU A 46 13.34 0.10 4.68
CA LEU A 46 13.84 -1.03 5.48
C LEU A 46 14.85 -1.90 4.72
N ASN A 47 15.01 -1.71 3.42
CA ASN A 47 15.95 -2.51 2.64
C ASN A 47 17.37 -1.94 2.80
N SER A 48 18.24 -2.70 3.48
CA SER A 48 19.61 -2.31 3.80
C SER A 48 20.46 -1.97 2.58
N ARG A 49 20.18 -2.58 1.41
CA ARG A 49 20.90 -2.33 0.15
C ARG A 49 20.87 -0.87 -0.28
N TYR A 50 19.78 -0.15 -0.02
CA TYR A 50 19.66 1.27 -0.41
C TYR A 50 20.48 2.22 0.48
N TYR A 51 21.20 1.68 1.46
CA TYR A 51 22.15 2.40 2.28
C TYR A 51 23.60 1.97 1.97
N SER A 52 23.80 1.02 1.05
CA SER A 52 25.14 0.53 0.71
C SER A 52 25.86 1.51 -0.19
N HIS A 53 27.20 1.49 -0.14
CA HIS A 53 28.02 2.35 -0.98
C HIS A 53 27.77 2.08 -2.47
N GLU A 54 27.64 0.80 -2.85
CA GLU A 54 27.45 0.38 -4.23
C GLU A 54 26.18 1.00 -4.83
N TRP A 55 25.05 0.92 -4.14
CA TRP A 55 23.79 1.48 -4.63
C TRP A 55 23.82 3.01 -4.71
N LEU A 56 24.43 3.67 -3.72
CA LEU A 56 24.54 5.13 -3.68
C LEU A 56 25.43 5.69 -4.80
N GLN A 57 26.35 4.89 -5.35
CA GLN A 57 27.21 5.29 -6.48
C GLN A 57 26.62 4.92 -7.85
N GLU A 58 25.51 4.17 -7.93
CA GLU A 58 24.89 3.80 -9.21
C GLU A 58 24.40 5.03 -10.01
N SER A 59 24.02 6.12 -9.33
CA SER A 59 23.57 7.37 -9.95
C SER A 59 23.76 8.56 -9.01
N PRO A 60 24.08 9.76 -9.53
CA PRO A 60 24.24 10.97 -8.71
C PRO A 60 22.97 11.38 -7.95
N ASN A 61 21.80 10.87 -8.36
CA ASN A 61 20.52 11.14 -7.70
C ASN A 61 20.13 10.07 -6.66
N CYS A 62 20.94 9.03 -6.47
CA CYS A 62 20.68 8.02 -5.44
C CYS A 62 20.83 8.65 -4.05
N LEU A 63 19.73 8.76 -3.33
CA LEU A 63 19.72 9.19 -1.93
C LEU A 63 19.36 8.01 -1.05
N PRO A 64 20.04 7.83 0.10
CA PRO A 64 19.60 6.82 1.04
C PRO A 64 18.17 7.16 1.51
N PRO A 65 17.31 6.17 1.78
CA PRO A 65 15.87 6.39 1.99
C PRO A 65 15.51 7.39 3.11
N HIS A 66 16.39 7.57 4.11
CA HIS A 66 16.20 8.52 5.20
C HIS A 66 16.47 9.98 4.81
N ARG A 67 17.12 10.24 3.67
CA ARG A 67 17.40 11.58 3.12
C ARG A 67 16.45 12.00 2.00
N ASP A 68 15.72 11.04 1.43
CA ASP A 68 14.64 11.35 0.50
C ASP A 68 13.39 11.81 1.27
N ILE A 69 12.90 13.01 0.95
CA ILE A 69 11.80 13.67 1.66
C ILE A 69 10.45 13.00 1.40
N GLU A 70 10.21 12.51 0.19
CA GLU A 70 8.96 11.86 -0.19
C GLU A 70 8.90 10.48 0.46
N VAL A 71 9.97 9.69 0.30
CA VAL A 71 10.11 8.38 0.94
C VAL A 71 9.97 8.50 2.45
N SER A 72 10.58 9.52 3.06
CA SER A 72 10.49 9.73 4.50
C SER A 72 9.10 10.12 4.98
N ARG A 73 8.36 10.93 4.22
CA ARG A 73 6.98 11.31 4.54
C ARG A 73 6.05 10.10 4.45
N GLU A 74 6.18 9.33 3.37
CA GLU A 74 5.33 8.16 3.13
C GLU A 74 5.67 7.00 4.09
N ARG A 75 6.95 6.79 4.45
CA ARG A 75 7.34 5.88 5.55
C ARG A 75 6.67 6.26 6.86
N LYS A 76 6.72 7.54 7.26
CA LYS A 76 6.11 8.02 8.51
C LYS A 76 4.61 7.76 8.55
N LYS A 77 3.90 8.06 7.45
CA LYS A 77 2.47 7.72 7.31
C LYS A 77 2.22 6.21 7.47
N CYS A 78 3.09 5.37 6.92
CA CYS A 78 2.96 3.92 7.05
C CYS A 78 3.14 3.46 8.51
N ILE A 79 4.18 3.95 9.20
CA ILE A 79 4.44 3.65 10.61
C ILE A 79 3.28 4.15 11.49
N GLU A 80 2.73 5.34 11.22
CA GLU A 80 1.59 5.89 11.95
C GLU A 80 0.33 5.02 11.85
N ARG A 81 0.10 4.38 10.70
CA ARG A 81 -1.02 3.45 10.50
C ARG A 81 -0.79 2.11 11.19
N TYR A 82 0.46 1.65 11.27
CA TYR A 82 0.79 0.35 11.85
C TYR A 82 0.80 0.37 13.38
N TYR A 83 1.24 1.49 13.96
CA TYR A 83 1.36 1.67 15.41
C TYR A 83 0.45 2.81 15.89
N SER A 84 -0.71 2.46 16.42
CA SER A 84 -1.66 3.44 16.98
C SER A 84 -1.12 4.12 18.24
N ASN A 85 -0.29 3.42 19.02
CA ASN A 85 0.31 3.93 20.25
C ASN A 85 1.51 4.84 19.96
N SER A 86 1.55 6.04 20.56
CA SER A 86 2.60 7.02 20.33
C SER A 86 3.97 6.63 20.90
N SER A 87 4.01 5.85 21.98
CA SER A 87 5.23 5.32 22.58
C SER A 87 5.85 4.23 21.69
N GLU A 88 5.04 3.32 21.16
CA GLU A 88 5.49 2.31 20.20
C GLU A 88 6.00 2.96 18.91
N ARG A 89 5.28 3.98 18.40
CA ARG A 89 5.77 4.80 17.27
C ARG A 89 7.11 5.44 17.56
N ARG A 90 7.34 5.94 18.77
CA ARG A 90 8.62 6.54 19.14
C ARG A 90 9.72 5.49 19.13
N SER A 91 9.49 4.35 19.78
CA SER A 91 10.42 3.22 19.85
C SER A 91 10.89 2.78 18.46
N VAL A 92 9.95 2.50 17.54
CA VAL A 92 10.32 2.04 16.19
C VAL A 92 11.04 3.14 15.37
N ASN A 93 10.73 4.42 15.61
CA ASN A 93 11.41 5.52 14.94
C ASN A 93 12.83 5.74 15.49
N GLU A 94 13.05 5.53 16.79
CA GLU A 94 14.39 5.57 17.40
C GLU A 94 15.26 4.43 16.86
N GLU A 95 14.73 3.20 16.83
CA GLU A 95 15.39 2.06 16.20
C GLU A 95 15.69 2.31 14.71
N PHE A 96 14.74 2.90 13.96
CA PHE A 96 14.96 3.28 12.57
C PHE A 96 16.05 4.34 12.42
N ALA A 97 16.13 5.29 13.34
CA ALA A 97 17.20 6.27 13.38
C ALA A 97 18.56 5.58 13.59
N SER A 98 18.67 4.63 14.53
CA SER A 98 19.91 3.88 14.74
C SER A 98 20.36 3.13 13.49
N PHE A 99 19.44 2.41 12.84
CA PHE A 99 19.69 1.70 11.59
C PHE A 99 20.12 2.61 10.44
N SER A 100 19.40 3.71 10.24
CA SER A 100 19.56 4.59 9.07
C SER A 100 20.74 5.55 9.21
N ALA A 101 21.07 5.95 10.44
CA ALA A 101 22.20 6.82 10.76
C ALA A 101 23.52 6.05 10.96
N VAL A 102 23.49 4.71 10.92
CA VAL A 102 24.69 3.87 11.08
C VAL A 102 25.36 4.15 12.43
N ILE A 103 24.56 4.12 13.50
CA ILE A 103 25.03 4.29 14.89
C ILE A 103 24.83 2.99 15.67
N ASP A 104 25.39 2.94 16.88
CA ASP A 104 25.35 1.75 17.74
C ASP A 104 25.88 0.51 16.99
N ASP A 105 25.22 -0.64 17.14
CA ASP A 105 25.60 -1.92 16.52
C ASP A 105 25.58 -1.88 14.98
N PHE A 106 24.91 -0.89 14.36
CA PHE A 106 24.94 -0.73 12.90
C PHE A 106 26.21 -0.08 12.37
N SER A 107 27.02 0.52 13.24
CA SER A 107 28.34 1.05 12.90
C SER A 107 29.42 -0.03 12.80
N ASP A 108 29.08 -1.28 13.11
CA ASP A 108 29.96 -2.43 12.90
C ASP A 108 30.36 -2.59 11.42
N ASN A 109 31.62 -2.99 11.19
CA ASN A 109 32.17 -3.09 9.84
C ASN A 109 31.51 -4.18 9.00
N ASP A 110 31.20 -5.33 9.60
CA ASP A 110 30.52 -6.41 8.88
C ASP A 110 29.08 -5.99 8.58
N SER A 111 28.39 -5.37 9.54
CA SER A 111 27.04 -4.80 9.35
C SER A 111 26.97 -3.85 8.15
N MET A 112 27.90 -2.89 8.04
CA MET A 112 27.96 -1.95 6.92
C MET A 112 28.29 -2.63 5.59
N ARG A 113 29.31 -3.50 5.56
CA ARG A 113 29.77 -4.19 4.34
C ARG A 113 28.68 -5.09 3.77
N ASP A 114 27.94 -5.76 4.64
CA ASP A 114 26.96 -6.77 4.24
C ASP A 114 25.71 -6.16 3.60
N ARG A 115 25.44 -4.84 3.76
CA ARG A 115 24.25 -4.16 3.22
C ARG A 115 24.05 -4.41 1.72
N GLY A 116 25.14 -4.38 0.93
CA GLY A 116 25.11 -4.60 -0.51
C GLY A 116 25.30 -6.06 -0.95
N LEU A 117 25.78 -6.92 -0.06
CA LEU A 117 26.27 -8.27 -0.38
C LEU A 117 25.28 -9.40 -0.08
N MET A 118 24.28 -9.16 0.76
CA MET A 118 23.26 -10.16 1.08
C MET A 118 21.84 -9.66 0.87
N SER A 119 20.87 -10.59 0.88
CA SER A 119 19.46 -10.19 0.80
C SER A 119 19.04 -9.43 2.06
N PRO A 120 18.12 -8.46 1.95
CA PRO A 120 17.71 -7.63 3.08
C PRO A 120 17.21 -8.45 4.27
N THR A 121 16.44 -9.51 4.02
CA THR A 121 15.95 -10.41 5.07
C THR A 121 17.09 -11.07 5.84
N LYS A 122 18.14 -11.55 5.17
CA LYS A 122 19.31 -12.15 5.84
C LYS A 122 20.07 -11.10 6.63
N TRP A 123 20.21 -9.90 6.09
CA TRP A 123 20.86 -8.79 6.77
C TRP A 123 20.17 -8.46 8.10
N TRP A 124 18.83 -8.36 8.10
CA TRP A 124 18.06 -8.12 9.32
C TRP A 124 18.18 -9.25 10.34
N VAL A 125 18.24 -10.50 9.91
CA VAL A 125 18.43 -11.65 10.82
C VAL A 125 19.79 -11.57 11.54
N ILE A 126 20.85 -11.17 10.84
CA ILE A 126 22.22 -11.15 11.39
C ILE A 126 22.47 -9.90 12.22
N HIS A 127 22.10 -8.73 11.70
CA HIS A 127 22.53 -7.44 12.23
C HIS A 127 21.44 -6.66 12.97
N GLY A 128 20.19 -7.12 12.92
CA GLY A 128 19.03 -6.38 13.43
C GLY A 128 18.68 -6.57 14.91
N ALA A 129 19.40 -7.42 15.65
CA ALA A 129 19.01 -7.86 16.99
C ALA A 129 18.92 -6.72 18.03
N SER A 130 19.69 -5.64 17.85
CA SER A 130 19.67 -4.45 18.71
C SER A 130 18.45 -3.55 18.49
N THR A 131 17.68 -3.81 17.43
CA THR A 131 16.45 -3.09 17.09
C THR A 131 15.30 -4.09 16.92
N PRO A 132 14.83 -4.71 18.00
CA PRO A 132 13.89 -5.83 17.91
C PRO A 132 12.53 -5.45 17.28
N THR A 133 12.06 -4.23 17.51
CA THR A 133 10.77 -3.75 16.98
C THR A 133 10.86 -3.55 15.47
N LEU A 134 11.91 -2.88 15.02
CA LEU A 134 12.19 -2.59 13.63
C LEU A 134 12.60 -3.84 12.86
N GLN A 135 13.37 -4.74 13.47
CA GLN A 135 13.72 -6.03 12.90
C GLN A 135 12.46 -6.84 12.64
N SER A 136 11.53 -6.91 13.59
CA SER A 136 10.25 -7.59 13.41
C SER A 136 9.44 -6.99 12.27
N LEU A 137 9.39 -5.65 12.17
CA LEU A 137 8.74 -4.94 11.07
C LEU A 137 9.43 -5.21 9.72
N ALA A 138 10.76 -5.23 9.68
CA ALA A 138 11.51 -5.49 8.47
C ALA A 138 11.33 -6.92 7.97
N LEU A 139 11.37 -7.90 8.87
CA LEU A 139 11.14 -9.30 8.53
C LEU A 139 9.70 -9.54 8.08
N SER A 140 8.71 -8.86 8.67
CA SER A 140 7.32 -8.97 8.22
C SER A 140 7.18 -8.47 6.78
N TYR A 141 7.75 -7.32 6.41
CA TYR A 141 7.57 -6.75 5.07
C TYR A 141 8.52 -7.31 4.00
N LEU A 142 9.77 -7.62 4.36
CA LEU A 142 10.77 -8.16 3.43
C LEU A 142 10.64 -9.68 3.27
N GLY A 143 10.16 -10.39 4.29
CA GLY A 143 9.97 -11.84 4.27
C GLY A 143 8.66 -12.29 3.59
N THR A 144 7.64 -11.45 3.57
CA THR A 144 6.28 -11.84 3.10
C THR A 144 5.86 -11.25 1.75
N HIS A 145 6.74 -10.50 1.07
CA HIS A 145 6.39 -9.76 -0.15
C HIS A 145 5.93 -10.63 -1.34
N LEU A 146 6.00 -11.97 -1.28
CA LEU A 146 5.38 -12.83 -2.29
C LEU A 146 3.96 -13.30 -1.96
N LEU A 147 3.54 -13.35 -0.69
CA LEU A 147 2.28 -13.98 -0.28
C LEU A 147 1.16 -12.98 0.05
N LEU A 148 1.50 -11.82 0.62
CA LEU A 148 0.50 -10.82 1.02
C LEU A 148 -0.13 -10.07 -0.16
N LEU A 149 0.64 -9.81 -1.23
CA LEU A 149 0.13 -9.12 -2.43
C LEU A 149 -0.86 -9.99 -3.24
N VAL A 150 -0.73 -11.32 -3.16
CA VAL A 150 -1.64 -12.24 -3.84
C VAL A 150 -2.82 -12.59 -2.93
N GLY A 151 -2.58 -12.79 -1.63
CA GLY A 151 -3.62 -13.20 -0.67
C GLY A 151 -4.64 -12.11 -0.34
N ALA A 152 -4.21 -10.87 -0.09
CA ALA A 152 -5.11 -9.79 0.33
C ALA A 152 -6.02 -9.31 -0.81
N ALA A 153 -5.50 -9.24 -2.05
CA ALA A 153 -6.28 -8.88 -3.22
C ALA A 153 -7.34 -9.93 -3.57
N ILE A 154 -7.05 -11.22 -3.37
CA ILE A 154 -8.01 -12.30 -3.63
C ILE A 154 -9.08 -12.34 -2.53
N LEU A 155 -8.73 -12.13 -1.26
CA LEU A 155 -9.70 -12.23 -0.15
C LEU A 155 -10.77 -11.11 -0.19
N GLU A 156 -10.38 -9.87 -0.53
CA GLU A 156 -11.33 -8.76 -0.62
C GLU A 156 -12.28 -8.88 -1.82
N ILE A 157 -11.84 -9.48 -2.94
CA ILE A 157 -12.68 -9.71 -4.12
C ILE A 157 -13.71 -10.82 -3.87
N VAL A 158 -13.33 -11.89 -3.17
CA VAL A 158 -14.28 -12.97 -2.83
C VAL A 158 -15.35 -12.48 -1.84
N ASN A 159 -15.00 -11.61 -0.90
CA ASN A 159 -15.97 -11.04 0.04
C ASN A 159 -16.97 -10.06 -0.61
N LEU A 160 -16.63 -9.46 -1.75
CA LEU A 160 -17.57 -8.60 -2.51
C LEU A 160 -18.49 -9.40 -3.45
N SER A 161 -18.19 -10.67 -3.70
CA SER A 161 -18.96 -11.53 -4.61
C SER A 161 -20.07 -12.34 -3.92
N ILE A 162 -20.18 -12.27 -2.58
CA ILE A 162 -21.08 -13.12 -1.79
C ILE A 162 -22.43 -12.46 -1.47
N ASP A 163 -22.55 -11.14 -1.57
CA ASP A 163 -23.83 -10.45 -1.37
C ASP A 163 -24.41 -9.98 -2.71
N GLU A 164 -25.07 -10.89 -3.42
CA GLU A 164 -25.97 -10.53 -4.52
C GLU A 164 -27.30 -10.09 -3.90
N PRO A 165 -27.71 -8.81 -3.95
CA PRO A 165 -28.99 -8.39 -3.40
C PRO A 165 -30.12 -8.84 -4.33
N GLU A 166 -31.07 -9.62 -3.83
CA GLU A 166 -32.33 -9.89 -4.51
C GLU A 166 -33.05 -8.56 -4.78
N LEU A 167 -33.15 -8.18 -6.05
CA LEU A 167 -33.69 -6.90 -6.48
C LEU A 167 -35.23 -6.98 -6.48
N GLU A 168 -35.88 -6.47 -5.44
CA GLU A 168 -37.33 -6.21 -5.49
C GLU A 168 -37.60 -5.15 -6.58
N SER A 169 -38.45 -5.51 -7.54
CA SER A 169 -38.85 -4.64 -8.65
C SER A 169 -39.67 -3.46 -8.14
N VAL A 170 -39.05 -2.28 -8.04
CA VAL A 170 -39.77 -1.03 -7.79
C VAL A 170 -40.43 -0.59 -9.09
N LEU A 171 -41.73 -0.88 -9.22
CA LEU A 171 -42.61 -0.32 -10.25
C LEU A 171 -42.87 1.15 -9.92
N PHE A 172 -42.36 2.06 -10.75
CA PHE A 172 -42.74 3.47 -10.71
C PHE A 172 -44.09 3.63 -11.42
N THR A 173 -45.13 3.94 -10.65
CA THR A 173 -46.42 4.41 -11.17
C THR A 173 -46.27 5.84 -11.66
N ASP A 174 -46.56 6.05 -12.93
CA ASP A 174 -46.56 7.36 -13.60
C ASP A 174 -47.81 8.16 -13.17
N GLU A 175 -47.64 9.06 -12.21
CA GLU A 175 -48.63 10.07 -11.83
C GLU A 175 -48.34 11.35 -12.64
N GLY A 176 -48.86 11.39 -13.86
CA GLY A 176 -48.84 12.55 -14.75
C GLY A 176 -50.24 13.10 -14.98
N GLY A 177 -50.77 13.86 -14.03
CA GLY A 177 -51.97 14.67 -14.23
C GLY A 177 -51.64 16.03 -14.86
N VAL A 178 -52.21 16.33 -16.03
CA VAL A 178 -52.48 17.69 -16.51
C VAL A 178 -53.90 17.68 -17.06
N GLY A 179 -54.75 18.54 -16.50
CA GLY A 179 -56.17 18.61 -16.79
C GLY A 179 -56.57 19.61 -17.86
N ASP A 180 -57.89 19.60 -18.05
CA ASP A 180 -58.79 20.62 -18.60
C ASP A 180 -58.78 20.89 -20.11
N GLU A 181 -59.76 20.31 -20.80
CA GLU A 181 -60.63 21.03 -21.73
C GLU A 181 -62.07 20.52 -21.54
N THR A 182 -62.95 21.43 -21.13
CA THR A 182 -64.39 21.25 -20.93
C THR A 182 -65.18 21.57 -22.21
N ASP A 183 -66.24 20.77 -22.42
CA ASP A 183 -67.54 21.08 -23.03
C ASP A 183 -67.63 21.63 -24.48
N MET A 184 -68.37 20.95 -25.37
CA MET A 184 -69.85 21.02 -25.45
C MET A 184 -70.41 20.40 -26.75
N ASP A 185 -71.24 19.37 -26.57
CA ASP A 185 -72.52 19.04 -27.23
C ASP A 185 -72.84 19.21 -28.74
N VAL A 186 -73.55 18.14 -29.20
CA VAL A 186 -74.47 17.90 -30.34
C VAL A 186 -73.89 17.45 -31.68
#